data_AF-A0AAU6LQW5-F1
#
_entry.id   AF-A0AAU6LQW5-F1
#
_cell.length_a   1.000
_cell.length_b   1.000
_cell.length_c   1.000
_cell.angle_alpha   90.00
_cell.angle_beta   90.00
_cell.angle_gamma   90.00
#
_symmetry.space_group_name_H-M   'P 1'
#
loop_
_entity.id
_entity.type
_entity.pdbx_description
1 polymer ?
#
loop_
_entity_poly.entity_id
_entity_poly.type
_entity_poly.pdbx_seq_one_letter_code
_entity_poly.pdbx_strand_id
1 'polypeptide(L)'
;MSAVMTDSTFACHTAWTAQLFAAQVPTYVYEFDDPASPTLAGAQVPGLDESNAHSAELAYLYDFTMGERPLTPVQVALGNRMKRYWAAFARFGAPVVAGQAPWPAAGPGAATVLTLGPVATRPSTSFAAEHGCTFWRTRPPRPL
;
A
#
# COMPACT_ATOMS: atom_id res chain seq x y z
N MET A 1 -0.40 20.08 0.11
CA MET A 1 -0.82 19.77 -1.28
C MET A 1 -0.60 18.31 -1.65
N SER A 2 0.47 17.65 -1.17
CA SER A 2 0.73 16.22 -1.41
C SER A 2 -0.47 15.32 -1.05
N ALA A 3 -0.99 15.40 0.18
CA ALA A 3 -2.14 14.61 0.61
C ALA A 3 -3.37 14.78 -0.32
N VAL A 4 -3.68 16.01 -0.74
CA VAL A 4 -4.78 16.27 -1.69
C VAL A 4 -4.59 15.51 -3.00
N MET A 5 -3.38 15.51 -3.57
CA MET A 5 -3.10 14.78 -4.81
C MET A 5 -3.13 13.26 -4.59
N THR A 6 -2.49 12.77 -3.53
CA THR A 6 -2.45 11.34 -3.22
C THR A 6 -3.84 10.78 -2.96
N ASP A 7 -4.65 11.45 -2.13
CA ASP A 7 -5.98 10.99 -1.76
C ASP A 7 -6.94 11.01 -2.95
N SER A 8 -6.96 12.11 -3.70
CA SER A 8 -7.91 12.30 -4.81
C SER A 8 -7.59 11.46 -6.04
N THR A 9 -6.30 11.20 -6.32
CA THR A 9 -5.87 10.52 -7.56
C THR A 9 -5.55 9.04 -7.34
N PHE A 10 -4.97 8.67 -6.20
CA PHE A 10 -4.46 7.30 -5.98
C PHE A 10 -5.23 6.55 -4.91
N ALA A 11 -5.21 7.02 -3.65
CA ALA A 11 -5.71 6.26 -2.51
C ALA A 11 -7.21 5.94 -2.65
N CYS A 12 -8.04 6.97 -2.80
CA CYS A 12 -9.49 6.78 -2.88
C CYS A 12 -9.96 6.16 -4.19
N HIS A 13 -9.26 6.43 -5.29
CA HIS A 13 -9.56 5.81 -6.58
C HIS A 13 -9.24 4.30 -6.56
N THR A 14 -8.14 3.91 -5.93
CA THR A 14 -7.76 2.50 -5.73
C THR A 14 -8.76 1.80 -4.82
N ALA A 15 -9.14 2.41 -3.69
CA ALA A 15 -10.14 1.85 -2.79
C ALA A 15 -11.51 1.67 -3.45
N TRP A 16 -11.95 2.61 -4.29
CA TRP A 16 -13.19 2.45 -5.06
C TRP A 16 -13.04 1.32 -6.09
N THR A 17 -11.99 1.33 -6.90
CA THR A 17 -11.73 0.26 -7.88
C THR A 17 -11.77 -1.12 -7.22
N ALA A 18 -11.16 -1.25 -6.03
CA ALA A 18 -11.19 -2.48 -5.26
C ALA A 18 -12.61 -2.89 -4.81
N GLN A 19 -13.47 -1.94 -4.41
CA GLN A 19 -14.87 -2.22 -4.09
C GLN A 19 -15.65 -2.74 -5.31
N LEU A 20 -15.39 -2.20 -6.50
CA LEU A 20 -16.02 -2.65 -7.74
C LEU A 20 -15.60 -4.07 -8.12
N PHE A 21 -14.32 -4.40 -7.94
CA PHE A 21 -13.82 -5.76 -8.17
C PHE A 21 -14.29 -6.74 -7.10
N ALA A 22 -14.35 -6.33 -5.83
CA ALA A 22 -14.80 -7.18 -4.72
C ALA A 22 -16.24 -7.70 -4.89
N ALA A 23 -17.08 -7.00 -5.67
CA ALA A 23 -18.42 -7.46 -6.01
C ALA A 23 -18.43 -8.62 -7.04
N GLN A 24 -17.30 -8.92 -7.67
CA GLN A 24 -17.18 -9.84 -8.81
C GLN A 24 -16.15 -10.95 -8.58
N VAL A 25 -15.02 -10.62 -7.96
CA VAL A 25 -13.88 -11.52 -7.76
C VAL A 25 -13.21 -11.28 -6.41
N PRO A 26 -12.56 -12.30 -5.81
CA PRO A 26 -11.72 -12.09 -4.63
C PRO A 26 -10.69 -10.98 -4.89
N THR A 27 -10.74 -9.93 -4.08
CA THR A 27 -9.93 -8.73 -4.25
C THR A 27 -9.18 -8.44 -2.96
N TYR A 28 -7.89 -8.11 -3.06
CA TYR A 28 -7.02 -7.87 -1.91
C TYR A 28 -6.33 -6.51 -2.07
N VAL A 29 -6.38 -5.68 -1.04
CA VAL A 29 -5.83 -4.32 -1.06
C VAL A 29 -4.80 -4.18 0.05
N TYR A 30 -3.70 -3.48 -0.21
CA TYR A 30 -2.72 -3.11 0.79
C TYR A 30 -2.35 -1.63 0.67
N GLU A 31 -1.81 -1.10 1.76
CA GLU A 31 -1.14 0.19 1.84
C GLU A 31 0.28 -0.06 2.34
N PHE A 32 1.28 0.49 1.65
CA PHE A 32 2.67 0.45 2.10
C PHE A 32 2.93 1.65 3.02
N ASP A 33 3.41 1.38 4.24
CA ASP A 33 3.54 2.39 5.30
C ASP A 33 4.83 2.18 6.11
N ASP A 34 5.97 2.24 5.41
CA ASP A 34 7.27 2.36 6.06
C ASP A 34 7.68 3.84 6.18
N PRO A 35 7.67 4.43 7.38
CA PRO A 35 8.03 5.84 7.59
C PRO A 35 9.54 6.10 7.48
N ALA A 36 10.34 5.08 7.19
CA ALA A 36 11.80 5.18 7.07
C ALA A 36 12.33 4.44 5.83
N SER A 37 11.49 4.18 4.82
CA SER A 37 11.93 3.56 3.57
C SER A 37 13.10 4.33 2.95
N PRO A 38 14.16 3.63 2.52
CA PRO A 38 15.30 4.29 1.90
C PRO A 38 15.16 4.46 0.38
N THR A 39 14.09 3.93 -0.24
CA THR A 39 13.97 3.77 -1.70
C THR A 39 14.22 5.05 -2.50
N LEU A 40 13.83 6.22 -1.97
CA LEU A 40 13.94 7.50 -2.66
C LEU A 40 15.09 8.39 -2.11
N ALA A 41 15.99 7.85 -1.28
CA ALA A 41 16.98 8.64 -0.54
C ALA A 41 17.88 9.53 -1.43
N GLY A 42 18.21 9.11 -2.65
CA GLY A 42 19.01 9.88 -3.61
C GLY A 42 18.20 10.80 -4.54
N ALA A 43 16.87 10.79 -4.46
CA ALA A 43 15.97 11.70 -5.15
C ALA A 43 15.19 12.64 -4.21
N GLN A 44 15.40 12.50 -2.90
CA GLN A 44 14.62 13.17 -1.87
C GLN A 44 14.77 14.70 -1.94
N VAL A 45 13.64 15.41 -1.99
CA VAL A 45 13.63 16.88 -1.89
C VAL A 45 13.88 17.29 -0.43
N PRO A 46 14.83 18.22 -0.16
CA PRO A 46 15.12 18.67 1.20
C PRO A 46 13.88 19.19 1.93
N GLY A 47 13.65 18.66 3.14
CA GLY A 47 12.53 19.06 4.00
C GLY A 47 11.18 18.39 3.65
N LEU A 48 11.15 17.49 2.66
CA LEU A 48 9.99 16.64 2.38
C LEU A 48 10.25 15.21 2.84
N ASP A 49 9.23 14.62 3.47
CA ASP A 49 9.21 13.19 3.75
C ASP A 49 8.66 12.44 2.53
N GLU A 50 9.47 11.56 1.98
CA GLU A 50 9.16 10.75 0.80
C GLU A 50 9.26 9.25 1.12
N SER A 51 9.32 8.88 2.39
CA SER A 51 9.56 7.49 2.82
C SER A 51 8.46 6.53 2.36
N ASN A 52 7.22 6.99 2.22
CA ASN A 52 6.10 6.20 1.68
C ASN A 52 5.51 6.84 0.41
N ALA A 53 6.33 7.59 -0.33
CA ALA A 53 5.90 8.16 -1.60
C ALA A 53 5.77 7.08 -2.70
N HIS A 54 5.35 7.52 -3.88
CA HIS A 54 5.18 6.65 -5.04
C HIS A 54 6.45 5.82 -5.30
N SER A 55 6.26 4.51 -5.51
CA SER A 55 7.32 3.52 -5.75
C SER A 55 8.20 3.17 -4.54
N ALA A 56 7.91 3.69 -3.34
CA ALA A 56 8.73 3.43 -2.15
C ALA A 56 8.79 1.95 -1.76
N GLU A 57 7.81 1.13 -2.15
CA GLU A 57 7.74 -0.30 -1.89
C GLU A 57 8.67 -1.13 -2.78
N LEU A 58 9.18 -0.57 -3.88
CA LEU A 58 9.94 -1.33 -4.89
C LEU A 58 11.29 -1.84 -4.37
N ALA A 59 11.93 -1.18 -3.39
CA ALA A 59 13.14 -1.72 -2.75
C ALA A 59 12.87 -3.06 -2.04
N TYR A 60 11.66 -3.26 -1.55
CA TYR A 60 11.26 -4.42 -0.75
C TYR A 60 10.89 -5.62 -1.63
N LEU A 61 10.32 -5.34 -2.80
CA LEU A 61 9.84 -6.34 -3.75
C LEU A 61 10.87 -6.69 -4.82
N TYR A 62 11.66 -5.71 -5.27
CA TYR A 62 12.46 -5.80 -6.50
C TYR A 62 13.90 -5.30 -6.37
N ASP A 63 14.37 -4.96 -5.16
CA ASP A 63 15.72 -4.43 -4.94
C ASP A 63 16.00 -3.14 -5.75
N PHE A 64 14.96 -2.33 -5.94
CA PHE A 64 15.03 -1.04 -6.63
C PHE A 64 15.24 0.11 -5.63
N THR A 65 16.30 0.89 -5.81
CA THR A 65 16.59 2.08 -5.00
C THR A 65 17.15 3.22 -5.86
N MET A 66 16.72 4.45 -5.59
CA MET A 66 17.31 5.67 -6.16
C MET A 66 18.41 6.17 -5.22
N GLY A 67 19.53 5.46 -5.11
CA GLY A 67 20.66 5.82 -4.27
C GLY A 67 21.17 4.68 -3.39
N GLU A 68 22.36 4.85 -2.81
CA GLU A 68 23.02 3.82 -2.00
C GLU A 68 22.59 3.88 -0.54
N ARG A 69 21.38 3.39 -0.25
CA ARG A 69 20.91 3.20 1.13
C ARG A 69 20.20 1.84 1.25
N PRO A 70 20.90 0.79 1.71
CA PRO A 70 20.32 -0.54 1.78
C PRO A 70 19.21 -0.61 2.83
N LEU A 71 18.29 -1.58 2.64
CA LEU A 71 17.27 -1.89 3.64
C LEU A 71 17.90 -2.33 4.96
N THR A 72 17.36 -1.84 6.07
CA THR A 72 17.70 -2.35 7.42
C THR A 72 17.19 -3.78 7.62
N PRO A 73 17.68 -4.54 8.62
CA PRO A 73 17.18 -5.90 8.88
C PRO A 73 15.66 -5.99 9.08
N VAL A 74 15.04 -4.97 9.71
CA VAL A 74 13.58 -4.92 9.91
C VAL A 74 12.85 -4.71 8.57
N GLN A 75 13.41 -3.90 7.68
CA GLN A 75 12.89 -3.65 6.35
C GLN A 75 13.06 -4.87 5.42
N VAL A 76 14.20 -5.56 5.50
CA VAL A 76 14.39 -6.86 4.83
C VAL A 76 13.34 -7.87 5.31
N ALA A 77 13.05 -7.91 6.61
CA ALA A 77 12.01 -8.77 7.15
C ALA A 77 10.61 -8.39 6.61
N LEU A 78 10.30 -7.09 6.47
CA LEU A 78 9.08 -6.62 5.82
C LEU A 78 9.01 -7.05 4.35
N GLY A 79 10.08 -6.83 3.57
CA GLY A 79 10.12 -7.23 2.16
C GLY A 79 9.97 -8.74 1.97
N ASN A 80 10.55 -9.54 2.87
CA ASN A 80 10.33 -10.99 2.88
C ASN A 80 8.87 -11.35 3.17
N ARG A 81 8.17 -10.63 4.06
CA ARG A 81 6.71 -10.84 4.27
C ARG A 81 5.90 -10.49 3.02
N MET A 82 6.19 -9.35 2.41
CA MET A 82 5.51 -8.88 1.19
C MET A 82 5.67 -9.86 0.05
N LYS A 83 6.91 -10.32 -0.23
CA LYS A 83 7.20 -11.31 -1.27
C LYS A 83 6.45 -12.62 -1.03
N ARG A 84 6.32 -13.07 0.22
CA ARG A 84 5.53 -14.29 0.54
C ARG A 84 4.04 -14.11 0.26
N TYR A 85 3.46 -12.95 0.58
CA TYR A 85 2.06 -12.67 0.23
C TYR A 85 1.85 -12.67 -1.30
N TRP A 86 2.72 -11.96 -2.04
CA TRP A 86 2.66 -11.92 -3.50
C TRP A 86 2.86 -13.30 -4.12
N ALA A 87 3.80 -14.11 -3.63
CA ALA A 87 4.02 -15.47 -4.09
C ALA A 87 2.80 -16.38 -3.82
N ALA A 88 2.18 -16.27 -2.65
CA ALA A 88 0.96 -17.02 -2.33
C ALA A 88 -0.20 -16.61 -3.24
N PHE A 89 -0.39 -15.31 -3.48
CA PHE A 89 -1.39 -14.81 -4.41
C PHE A 89 -1.15 -15.32 -5.84
N ALA A 90 0.08 -15.24 -6.34
CA ALA A 90 0.43 -15.73 -7.67
C ALA A 90 0.18 -17.25 -7.83
N ARG A 91 0.40 -18.03 -6.77
CA ARG A 91 0.23 -19.49 -6.80
C ARG A 91 -1.22 -19.94 -6.61
N PHE A 92 -1.97 -19.28 -5.74
CA PHE A 92 -3.26 -19.77 -5.24
C PHE A 92 -4.43 -18.82 -5.46
N GLY A 93 -4.19 -17.61 -5.98
CA GLY A 93 -5.20 -16.54 -6.08
C GLY A 93 -5.57 -15.89 -4.74
N ALA A 94 -4.88 -16.25 -3.65
CA ALA A 94 -5.15 -15.76 -2.30
C ALA A 94 -3.82 -15.56 -1.52
N PRO A 95 -3.60 -14.40 -0.87
CA PRO A 95 -2.37 -14.10 -0.13
C PRO A 95 -2.40 -14.68 1.30
N VAL A 96 -2.73 -15.97 1.44
CA VAL A 96 -2.76 -16.64 2.75
C VAL A 96 -1.39 -17.24 3.06
N VAL A 97 -0.73 -16.73 4.11
CA VAL A 97 0.62 -17.15 4.50
C VAL A 97 0.63 -17.51 5.99
N ALA A 98 0.96 -18.77 6.31
CA ALA A 98 1.08 -19.23 7.69
C ALA A 98 2.14 -18.41 8.45
N GLY A 99 1.83 -18.02 9.69
CA GLY A 99 2.72 -17.22 10.54
C GLY A 99 2.83 -15.74 10.16
N GLN A 100 2.00 -15.26 9.22
CA GLN A 100 1.87 -13.83 8.92
C GLN A 100 0.49 -13.31 9.31
N ALA A 101 0.35 -11.99 9.39
CA ALA A 101 -0.94 -11.35 9.61
C ALA A 101 -1.94 -11.78 8.51
N PRO A 102 -3.22 -11.96 8.85
CA PRO A 102 -4.22 -12.28 7.84
C PRO A 102 -4.33 -11.11 6.86
N TRP A 103 -4.47 -11.44 5.57
CA TRP A 103 -4.82 -10.48 4.53
C TRP A 103 -6.21 -10.84 4.01
N PRO A 104 -7.28 -10.34 4.65
CA PRO A 104 -8.64 -10.65 4.24
C PRO A 104 -8.97 -10.04 2.88
N ALA A 105 -9.85 -10.69 2.13
CA ALA A 105 -10.40 -10.10 0.92
C ALA A 105 -11.19 -8.82 1.28
N ALA A 106 -11.13 -7.83 0.40
CA ALA A 106 -12.00 -6.67 0.47
C ALA A 106 -13.46 -7.11 0.34
N GLY A 107 -14.31 -6.68 1.27
CA GLY A 107 -15.74 -6.94 1.22
C GLY A 107 -16.50 -5.89 0.40
N PRO A 108 -17.77 -6.18 0.04
CA PRO A 108 -18.66 -5.16 -0.51
C PRO A 108 -18.91 -4.10 0.58
N GLY A 109 -18.41 -2.88 0.38
CA GLY A 109 -18.51 -1.79 1.35
C GLY A 109 -17.14 -1.20 1.70
N ALA A 110 -16.77 -1.20 2.99
CA ALA A 110 -15.44 -0.75 3.40
C ALA A 110 -14.39 -1.81 3.01
N ALA A 111 -13.48 -1.44 2.12
CA ALA A 111 -12.36 -2.30 1.76
C ALA A 111 -11.46 -2.45 3.00
N THR A 112 -11.30 -3.69 3.48
CA THR A 112 -10.24 -3.99 4.44
C THR A 112 -8.91 -3.90 3.70
N VAL A 113 -8.05 -2.99 4.14
CA VAL A 113 -6.72 -2.75 3.57
C VAL A 113 -5.69 -3.38 4.49
N LEU A 114 -4.73 -4.12 3.95
CA LEU A 114 -3.57 -4.57 4.73
C LEU A 114 -2.54 -3.44 4.79
N THR A 115 -2.34 -2.83 5.96
CA THR A 115 -1.23 -1.88 6.14
C THR A 115 0.07 -2.64 6.36
N LEU A 116 1.07 -2.37 5.52
CA LEU A 116 2.38 -3.02 5.48
C LEU A 116 3.45 -2.07 6.06
N GLY A 117 3.67 -2.15 7.37
CA GLY A 117 4.74 -1.42 8.05
C GLY A 117 5.84 -2.34 8.62
N PRO A 118 7.05 -1.80 8.87
CA PRO A 118 8.16 -2.55 9.44
C PRO A 118 7.88 -3.00 10.88
N VAL A 119 7.17 -2.17 11.65
CA VAL A 119 6.79 -2.44 13.06
C VAL A 119 5.57 -3.35 13.14
N ALA A 120 4.55 -3.09 12.31
CA ALA A 120 3.31 -3.85 12.31
C ALA A 120 2.78 -4.04 10.89
N THR A 121 2.37 -5.27 10.59
CA THR A 121 1.54 -5.59 9.43
C THR A 121 0.17 -5.99 9.95
N ARG A 122 -0.87 -5.26 9.59
CA ARG A 122 -2.22 -5.49 10.14
C ARG A 122 -3.33 -5.09 9.17
N PRO A 123 -4.45 -5.81 9.14
CA PRO A 123 -5.67 -5.32 8.50
C PRO A 123 -6.13 -4.01 9.15
N SER A 124 -6.64 -3.11 8.31
CA SER A 124 -7.24 -1.85 8.70
C SER A 124 -8.55 -1.62 7.95
N THR A 125 -9.52 -1.03 8.65
CA THR A 125 -10.77 -0.54 8.08
C THR A 125 -10.86 0.99 8.12
N SER A 126 -9.81 1.68 8.63
CA SER A 126 -9.78 3.14 8.76
C SER A 126 -9.30 3.87 7.49
N PHE A 127 -8.71 3.17 6.53
CA PHE A 127 -8.14 3.74 5.30
C PHE A 127 -9.06 4.78 4.62
N ALA A 128 -10.33 4.44 4.39
CA ALA A 128 -11.26 5.36 3.73
C ALA A 128 -11.55 6.63 4.53
N ALA A 129 -11.51 6.54 5.87
CA ALA A 129 -11.70 7.68 6.76
C ALA A 129 -10.41 8.54 6.83
N GLU A 130 -9.25 7.90 6.92
CA GLU A 130 -7.93 8.56 6.93
C GLU A 130 -7.67 9.37 5.67
N HIS A 131 -8.06 8.86 4.50
CA HIS A 131 -7.91 9.54 3.20
C HIS A 131 -9.13 10.40 2.80
N GLY A 132 -10.16 10.50 3.64
CA GLY A 132 -11.36 11.30 3.34
C GLY A 132 -12.10 10.84 2.08
N CYS A 133 -12.14 9.55 1.77
CA CYS A 133 -12.64 9.04 0.49
C CYS A 133 -14.13 9.30 0.24
N THR A 134 -14.94 9.46 1.30
CA THR A 134 -16.33 9.91 1.16
C THR A 134 -16.41 11.30 0.52
N PHE A 135 -15.51 12.22 0.90
CA PHE A 135 -15.45 13.55 0.30
C PHE A 135 -15.03 13.46 -1.16
N TRP A 136 -13.93 12.75 -1.46
CA TRP A 136 -13.39 12.65 -2.82
C TRP A 136 -14.34 11.99 -3.81
N ARG A 137 -15.16 11.03 -3.36
CA ARG A 137 -16.19 10.38 -4.20
C ARG A 137 -17.27 11.34 -4.71
N THR A 138 -17.50 12.47 -4.03
CA THR A 138 -18.48 13.48 -4.46
C THR A 138 -17.93 14.50 -5.46
N ARG A 139 -16.63 14.43 -5.78
CA ARG A 139 -15.98 15.36 -6.71
C ARG A 139 -15.98 14.76 -8.12
N PRO A 140 -16.17 15.60 -9.16
CA PRO A 140 -16.02 15.11 -10.53
C PRO A 140 -14.60 14.55 -10.73
N PRO A 141 -14.45 13.51 -11.57
CA PRO A 141 -13.12 13.01 -11.92
C PRO A 141 -12.27 14.17 -12.45
N ARG A 142 -11.01 14.25 -12.05
CA ARG A 142 -10.10 15.21 -12.67
C ARG A 142 -9.98 14.87 -14.16
N PRO A 143 -10.13 15.84 -15.08
CA PRO A 143 -9.72 15.64 -16.47
C PRO A 143 -8.24 15.26 -16.46
N LEU A 144 -7.90 14.19 -17.18
CA LEU A 144 -6.52 13.82 -17.46
C LEU A 144 -5.83 14.88 -18.33
#